data_AF-A0A6N3IE03-F1
#
_entry.id   AF-A0A6N3IE03-F1
#
_cell.length_a   1.000
_cell.length_b   1.000
_cell.length_c   1.000
_cell.angle_alpha   90.00
_cell.angle_beta   90.00
_cell.angle_gamma   90.00
#
_symmetry.space_group_name_H-M   'P 1'
#
loop_
_entity.id
_entity.type
_entity.pdbx_description
1 polymer ?
#
loop_
_entity_poly.entity_id
_entity_poly.type
_entity_poly.pdbx_seq_one_letter_code
_entity_poly.pdbx_strand_id
1 'polypeptide(L)'
;MLYSDKNDKISLNYDNRLGFCSSSTRGVFMAHVAAKKNGPAIWLPLLACFLWLVFTLALYRQAARVDEAHRLELEHTRLSTVARQLMDARNWNAVHGGVYVLKSAYGQPNPWLPEAERTVETADGRTLVLMNPAYMSRQLAERNSQPGIGISIISNVPLRPENKADAWESDALGQCTEGAREIFSAPETDGQGKLRLLNVLVAQDSCLRCHQAARWARCSAASASARTPKPICTTPICNSATCACSIPCWA
;
A
#
# COMPACT_ATOMS: atom_id res chain seq x y z
N MET A 1 -54.71 -27.75 -60.31
CA MET A 1 -55.96 -28.49 -60.11
C MET A 1 -56.95 -27.50 -59.52
N LEU A 2 -57.85 -27.01 -60.36
CA LEU A 2 -58.93 -26.07 -60.06
C LEU A 2 -60.21 -26.90 -59.89
N TYR A 3 -61.02 -26.67 -58.86
CA TYR A 3 -62.50 -26.77 -58.88
C TYR A 3 -63.03 -26.47 -57.45
N SER A 4 -63.79 -25.40 -57.18
CA SER A 4 -65.21 -25.15 -57.50
C SER A 4 -66.14 -26.17 -56.87
N ASP A 5 -66.95 -25.75 -55.90
CA ASP A 5 -68.29 -26.29 -55.77
C ASP A 5 -69.29 -25.15 -55.53
N LYS A 6 -70.37 -25.22 -56.28
CA LYS A 6 -71.43 -24.25 -56.48
C LYS A 6 -72.68 -25.12 -56.60
N ASN A 7 -73.72 -24.81 -55.83
CA ASN A 7 -75.12 -25.29 -55.86
C ASN A 7 -75.57 -25.57 -54.42
N ASP A 8 -76.82 -25.41 -54.02
CA ASP A 8 -78.01 -24.89 -54.65
C ASP A 8 -79.00 -24.50 -53.53
N LYS A 9 -80.03 -23.77 -53.93
CA LYS A 9 -81.14 -23.19 -53.15
C LYS A 9 -81.85 -24.18 -52.21
N ILE A 10 -82.58 -23.65 -51.22
CA ILE A 10 -84.04 -23.85 -51.06
C ILE A 10 -84.63 -22.69 -50.23
N SER A 11 -85.69 -22.12 -50.80
CA SER A 11 -86.63 -21.10 -50.30
C SER A 11 -87.63 -21.70 -49.28
N LEU A 12 -88.36 -20.96 -48.42
CA LEU A 12 -89.53 -20.12 -48.74
C LEU A 12 -90.21 -19.67 -47.42
N ASN A 13 -91.04 -18.63 -47.56
CA ASN A 13 -92.16 -18.15 -46.72
C ASN A 13 -91.87 -16.98 -45.76
N TYR A 14 -92.78 -16.02 -45.60
CA TYR A 14 -93.84 -15.47 -46.45
C TYR A 14 -94.26 -14.18 -45.73
N ASP A 15 -94.04 -13.07 -46.42
CA ASP A 15 -94.85 -11.87 -46.52
C ASP A 15 -95.44 -11.09 -45.32
N ASN A 16 -95.17 -9.79 -45.43
CA ASN A 16 -96.04 -8.64 -45.20
C ASN A 16 -96.61 -8.33 -43.81
N ARG A 17 -96.12 -7.21 -43.25
CA ARG A 17 -96.98 -6.04 -43.03
C ARG A 17 -96.23 -4.73 -43.23
N LEU A 18 -96.81 -3.93 -44.13
CA LEU A 18 -96.45 -2.58 -44.53
C LEU A 18 -96.52 -1.60 -43.35
N GLY A 19 -95.61 -0.61 -43.35
CA GLY A 19 -95.66 0.55 -42.48
C GLY A 19 -94.62 1.59 -42.89
N PHE A 20 -94.93 2.36 -43.93
CA PHE A 20 -94.17 3.54 -44.32
C PHE A 20 -94.84 4.78 -43.70
N CYS A 21 -94.16 5.51 -42.81
CA CYS A 21 -94.29 6.96 -42.70
C CYS A 21 -93.26 7.62 -41.75
N SER A 22 -92.41 8.45 -42.35
CA SER A 22 -92.12 9.85 -41.99
C SER A 22 -91.41 10.26 -40.69
N SER A 23 -90.38 11.09 -40.92
CA SER A 23 -89.93 12.27 -40.17
C SER A 23 -89.08 12.12 -38.89
N SER A 24 -87.81 12.53 -39.06
CA SER A 24 -87.13 13.58 -38.29
C SER A 24 -87.38 13.68 -36.78
N THR A 25 -86.41 13.22 -35.98
CA THR A 25 -86.02 13.97 -34.77
C THR A 25 -84.54 13.77 -34.45
N ARG A 26 -83.88 14.90 -34.20
CA ARG A 26 -82.52 15.08 -33.70
C ARG A 26 -82.29 14.31 -32.39
N GLY A 27 -81.07 13.78 -32.23
CA GLY A 27 -80.42 13.71 -30.92
C GLY A 27 -79.70 12.41 -30.60
N VAL A 28 -78.47 12.58 -30.12
CA VAL A 28 -77.71 11.65 -29.26
C VAL A 28 -76.89 10.56 -29.97
N PHE A 29 -75.67 10.93 -30.40
CA PHE A 29 -74.41 10.34 -29.91
C PHE A 29 -73.22 10.98 -30.67
N MET A 30 -72.78 12.15 -30.24
CA MET A 30 -71.46 12.70 -30.59
C MET A 30 -70.64 12.70 -29.32
N ALA A 31 -70.08 11.53 -29.00
CA ALA A 31 -69.05 11.43 -27.98
C ALA A 31 -67.84 12.22 -28.45
N HIS A 32 -67.56 13.33 -27.78
CA HIS A 32 -66.31 14.05 -27.86
C HIS A 32 -65.16 13.10 -27.50
N VAL A 33 -64.49 12.52 -28.49
CA VAL A 33 -63.10 12.08 -28.31
C VAL A 33 -62.27 13.36 -28.37
N ALA A 34 -62.14 14.02 -27.21
CA ALA A 34 -61.15 15.06 -27.03
C ALA A 34 -59.76 14.43 -27.24
N ALA A 35 -59.22 14.58 -28.45
CA ALA A 35 -57.85 14.19 -28.76
C ALA A 35 -56.92 15.05 -27.91
N LYS A 36 -56.50 14.51 -26.76
CA LYS A 36 -55.51 15.11 -25.87
C LYS A 36 -54.21 15.20 -26.67
N LYS A 37 -53.90 16.40 -27.16
CA LYS A 37 -52.71 16.68 -27.97
C LYS A 37 -51.49 16.67 -27.05
N ASN A 38 -51.05 15.48 -26.67
CA ASN A 38 -49.81 15.29 -25.93
C ASN A 38 -48.68 15.51 -26.96
N GLY A 39 -48.06 16.68 -26.98
CA GLY A 39 -46.80 16.87 -27.70
C GLY A 39 -45.80 15.80 -27.24
N PRO A 40 -44.92 15.28 -28.12
CA PRO A 40 -43.97 14.26 -27.71
C PRO A 40 -43.19 14.82 -26.54
N ALA A 41 -43.26 14.13 -25.40
CA ALA A 41 -42.62 14.57 -24.16
C ALA A 41 -41.11 14.34 -24.27
N ILE A 42 -40.45 15.07 -25.18
CA ILE A 42 -39.01 15.04 -25.46
C ILE A 42 -38.19 15.36 -24.20
N TRP A 43 -38.82 16.02 -23.22
CA TRP A 43 -38.19 16.29 -21.92
C TRP A 43 -38.01 15.04 -21.05
N LEU A 44 -38.83 13.99 -21.20
CA LEU A 44 -38.68 12.74 -20.45
C LEU A 44 -37.38 11.99 -20.79
N PRO A 45 -37.02 11.74 -22.06
CA PRO A 45 -35.75 11.11 -22.39
C PRO A 45 -34.56 12.03 -22.03
N LEU A 46 -34.70 13.35 -22.16
CA LEU A 46 -33.66 14.29 -21.74
C LEU A 46 -33.40 14.24 -20.24
N LEU A 47 -34.47 14.19 -19.42
CA LEU A 47 -34.37 14.04 -17.98
C LEU A 47 -33.76 12.68 -17.61
N ALA A 48 -34.16 11.60 -18.27
CA ALA A 48 -33.58 10.28 -18.07
C ALA A 48 -32.07 10.26 -18.38
N CYS A 49 -31.65 10.85 -19.50
CA CYS A 49 -30.24 11.00 -19.86
C CYS A 49 -29.46 11.85 -18.84
N PHE A 50 -30.04 12.95 -18.37
CA PHE A 50 -29.42 13.81 -17.36
C PHE A 50 -29.24 13.05 -16.03
N LEU A 51 -30.28 12.37 -15.54
CA LEU A 51 -30.21 11.57 -14.32
C LEU A 51 -29.20 10.43 -14.44
N TRP A 52 -29.15 9.76 -15.59
CA TRP A 52 -28.15 8.74 -15.88
C TRP A 52 -26.72 9.30 -15.87
N LEU A 53 -26.51 10.47 -16.46
CA LEU A 53 -25.20 11.13 -16.45
C LEU A 53 -24.78 11.54 -15.03
N VAL A 54 -25.69 12.08 -14.23
CA VAL A 54 -25.41 12.43 -12.82
C VAL A 54 -25.09 11.17 -12.00
N PHE A 55 -25.86 10.09 -12.19
CA PHE A 55 -25.65 8.83 -11.49
C PHE A 55 -24.29 8.21 -11.84
N THR A 56 -23.97 8.11 -13.13
CA THR A 56 -22.67 7.57 -13.59
C THR A 56 -21.50 8.44 -13.15
N LEU A 57 -21.64 9.77 -13.15
CA LEU A 57 -20.61 10.68 -12.62
C LEU A 57 -20.43 10.50 -11.11
N ALA A 58 -21.50 10.34 -10.34
CA ALA A 58 -21.43 10.08 -8.90
C ALA A 58 -20.72 8.76 -8.60
N LEU A 59 -21.07 7.68 -9.33
CA LEU A 59 -20.40 6.39 -9.22
C LEU A 59 -18.91 6.49 -9.59
N TYR A 60 -18.57 7.16 -10.68
CA TYR A 60 -17.18 7.37 -11.10
C TYR A 60 -16.37 8.13 -10.04
N ARG A 61 -16.94 9.20 -9.46
CA ARG A 61 -16.27 9.96 -8.39
C ARG A 61 -16.10 9.14 -7.12
N GLN A 62 -17.07 8.28 -6.79
CA GLN A 62 -16.94 7.38 -5.65
C GLN A 62 -15.85 6.32 -5.89
N ALA A 63 -15.85 5.70 -7.08
CA ALA A 63 -14.81 4.74 -7.47
C ALA A 63 -13.42 5.39 -7.42
N ALA A 64 -13.25 6.57 -8.02
CA ALA A 64 -11.97 7.29 -8.01
C ALA A 64 -11.47 7.65 -6.60
N ARG A 65 -12.37 7.99 -5.67
CA ARG A 65 -12.00 8.26 -4.27
C ARG A 65 -11.55 6.99 -3.53
N VAL A 66 -12.23 5.88 -3.77
CA VAL A 66 -11.89 4.58 -3.16
C VAL A 66 -10.58 4.05 -3.74
N ASP A 67 -10.38 4.20 -5.04
CA ASP A 67 -9.15 3.77 -5.73
C ASP A 67 -7.92 4.48 -5.16
N GLU A 68 -7.99 5.80 -4.90
CA GLU A 68 -6.84 6.55 -4.38
C GLU A 68 -6.43 6.09 -2.98
N ALA A 69 -7.39 5.95 -2.07
CA ALA A 69 -7.13 5.47 -0.71
C ALA A 69 -6.56 4.04 -0.72
N HIS A 70 -7.12 3.17 -1.57
CA HIS A 70 -6.69 1.78 -1.67
C HIS A 70 -5.28 1.66 -2.27
N ARG A 71 -4.94 2.50 -3.25
CA ARG A 71 -3.58 2.52 -3.85
C ARG A 71 -2.51 2.89 -2.83
N LEU A 72 -2.76 3.90 -2.00
CA LEU A 72 -1.82 4.31 -0.96
C LEU A 72 -1.61 3.20 0.07
N GLU A 73 -2.69 2.54 0.49
CA GLU A 73 -2.63 1.42 1.46
C GLU A 73 -1.89 0.20 0.88
N LEU A 74 -2.10 -0.11 -0.41
CA LEU A 74 -1.39 -1.17 -1.11
C LEU A 74 0.11 -0.87 -1.19
N GLU A 75 0.49 0.36 -1.53
CA GLU A 75 1.91 0.75 -1.59
C GLU A 75 2.55 0.80 -0.20
N HIS A 76 1.83 1.28 0.83
CA HIS A 76 2.28 1.19 2.23
C HIS A 76 2.53 -0.26 2.63
N THR A 77 1.59 -1.16 2.35
CA THR A 77 1.71 -2.59 2.64
C THR A 77 2.90 -3.21 1.89
N ARG A 78 3.09 -2.84 0.62
CA ARG A 78 4.20 -3.30 -0.21
C ARG A 78 5.55 -2.87 0.37
N LEU A 79 5.72 -1.58 0.66
CA LEU A 79 6.95 -1.03 1.26
C LEU A 79 7.22 -1.64 2.63
N SER A 80 6.20 -1.77 3.47
CA SER A 80 6.30 -2.38 4.79
C SER A 80 6.74 -3.84 4.71
N THR A 81 6.23 -4.59 3.73
CA THR A 81 6.59 -5.99 3.52
C THR A 81 8.04 -6.13 3.09
N VAL A 82 8.50 -5.32 2.13
CA VAL A 82 9.90 -5.31 1.70
C VAL A 82 10.83 -4.94 2.86
N ALA A 83 10.47 -3.92 3.64
CA ALA A 83 11.23 -3.50 4.80
C ALA A 83 11.33 -4.63 5.85
N ARG A 84 10.21 -5.30 6.17
CA ARG A 84 10.19 -6.45 7.09
C ARG A 84 11.06 -7.61 6.60
N GLN A 85 10.96 -7.98 5.32
CA GLN A 85 11.80 -9.04 4.74
C GLN A 85 13.29 -8.72 4.84
N LEU A 86 13.68 -7.47 4.57
CA LEU A 86 15.07 -7.03 4.73
C LEU A 86 15.52 -7.08 6.20
N MET A 87 14.63 -6.70 7.12
CA MET A 87 14.88 -6.77 8.56
C MET A 87 15.06 -8.20 9.05
N ASP A 88 14.23 -9.13 8.59
CA ASP A 88 14.33 -10.55 8.94
C ASP A 88 15.64 -11.15 8.44
N ALA A 89 16.02 -10.88 7.19
CA ALA A 89 17.31 -11.30 6.64
C ALA A 89 18.49 -10.71 7.44
N ARG A 90 18.41 -9.42 7.79
CA ARG A 90 19.45 -8.75 8.59
C ARG A 90 19.56 -9.35 9.98
N ASN A 91 18.42 -9.60 10.63
CA ASN A 91 18.34 -10.22 11.94
C ASN A 91 18.94 -11.63 11.91
N TRP A 92 18.60 -12.44 10.92
CA TRP A 92 19.18 -13.76 10.73
C TRP A 92 20.72 -13.69 10.66
N ASN A 93 21.27 -12.79 9.85
CA ASN A 93 22.72 -12.56 9.78
C ASN A 93 23.31 -12.11 11.14
N ALA A 94 22.62 -11.23 11.86
CA ALA A 94 23.07 -10.68 13.14
C ALA A 94 23.13 -11.72 14.26
N VAL A 95 22.17 -12.66 14.29
CA VAL A 95 22.13 -13.77 15.24
C VAL A 95 23.31 -14.72 15.04
N HIS A 96 23.79 -14.87 13.80
CA HIS A 96 24.99 -15.65 13.49
C HIS A 96 26.31 -14.88 13.72
N GLY A 97 26.25 -13.60 14.08
CA GLY A 97 27.43 -12.75 14.26
C GLY A 97 28.10 -12.34 12.94
N GLY A 98 27.42 -12.53 11.81
CA GLY A 98 27.99 -12.38 10.47
C GLY A 98 28.16 -13.71 9.75
N VAL A 99 28.20 -13.67 8.42
CA VAL A 99 28.43 -14.85 7.57
C VAL A 99 29.69 -14.65 6.75
N TYR A 100 30.55 -15.66 6.69
CA TYR A 100 31.74 -15.62 5.85
C TYR A 100 31.41 -16.06 4.42
N VAL A 101 31.82 -15.26 3.43
CA VAL A 101 31.64 -15.55 2.00
C VAL A 101 32.99 -15.56 1.29
N LEU A 102 33.11 -16.31 0.20
CA LEU A 102 34.34 -16.29 -0.60
C LEU A 102 34.62 -14.88 -1.15
N LYS A 103 35.87 -14.44 -1.04
CA LYS A 103 36.32 -13.19 -1.63
C LYS A 103 36.05 -13.21 -3.14
N SER A 104 35.35 -12.19 -3.61
CA SER A 104 34.97 -12.04 -5.02
C SER A 104 34.82 -10.56 -5.34
N ALA A 105 34.58 -10.22 -6.62
CA ALA A 105 34.23 -8.86 -7.02
C ALA A 105 33.03 -8.30 -6.22
N TYR A 106 32.14 -9.20 -5.77
CA TYR A 106 30.93 -8.88 -5.03
C TYR A 106 31.10 -8.99 -3.50
N GLY A 107 32.04 -9.83 -3.06
CA GLY A 107 32.40 -10.01 -1.65
C GLY A 107 33.74 -9.36 -1.34
N GLN A 108 33.90 -8.07 -1.62
CA GLN A 108 35.10 -7.35 -1.20
C GLN A 108 35.08 -7.09 0.32
N PRO A 109 36.25 -7.08 0.99
CA PRO A 109 36.35 -6.75 2.42
C PRO A 109 35.68 -5.41 2.76
N ASN A 110 34.82 -5.39 3.77
CA ASN A 110 34.13 -4.17 4.19
C ASN A 110 35.13 -3.19 4.87
N PRO A 111 35.40 -2.01 4.30
CA PRO A 111 36.37 -1.06 4.86
C PRO A 111 35.91 -0.46 6.21
N TRP A 112 34.61 -0.53 6.52
CA TRP A 112 34.05 0.00 7.76
C TRP A 112 34.15 -0.95 8.95
N LEU A 113 34.72 -2.14 8.77
CA LEU A 113 35.02 -3.08 9.85
C LEU A 113 36.48 -2.96 10.31
N PRO A 114 36.81 -3.36 11.55
CA PRO A 114 38.19 -3.53 11.99
C PRO A 114 38.93 -4.50 11.07
N GLU A 115 40.16 -4.15 10.65
CA GLU A 115 40.91 -4.90 9.64
C GLU A 115 41.06 -6.39 9.99
N ALA A 116 41.30 -6.70 11.27
CA ALA A 116 41.45 -8.06 11.78
C ALA A 116 40.18 -8.94 11.65
N GLU A 117 38.99 -8.33 11.50
CA GLU A 117 37.72 -9.06 11.41
C GLU A 117 37.20 -9.16 9.97
N ARG A 118 37.76 -8.38 9.03
CA ARG A 118 37.25 -8.29 7.66
C ARG A 118 37.36 -9.61 6.91
N THR A 119 38.44 -10.35 7.16
CA THR A 119 38.79 -11.54 6.39
C THR A 119 39.37 -12.65 7.25
N VAL A 120 39.17 -13.89 6.82
CA VAL A 120 39.79 -15.09 7.40
C VAL A 120 40.34 -15.93 6.26
N GLU A 121 41.56 -16.46 6.45
CA GLU A 121 42.15 -17.44 5.54
C GLU A 121 41.78 -18.85 5.98
N THR A 122 41.33 -19.68 5.05
CA THR A 122 41.04 -21.09 5.30
C THR A 122 42.29 -21.95 5.14
N ALA A 123 42.26 -23.17 5.67
CA ALA A 123 43.39 -24.12 5.56
C ALA A 123 43.73 -24.50 4.09
N ASP A 124 42.76 -24.40 3.18
CA ASP A 124 42.92 -24.60 1.74
C ASP A 124 43.35 -23.32 0.99
N GLY A 125 43.71 -22.25 1.71
CA GLY A 125 44.28 -21.02 1.14
C GLY A 125 43.26 -20.07 0.49
N ARG A 126 41.97 -20.19 0.85
CA ARG A 126 40.93 -19.29 0.35
C ARG A 126 40.70 -18.16 1.35
N THR A 127 40.61 -16.94 0.85
CA THR A 127 40.18 -15.79 1.63
C THR A 127 38.66 -15.75 1.73
N LEU A 128 38.14 -15.80 2.95
CA LEU A 128 36.76 -15.51 3.27
C LEU A 128 36.62 -14.07 3.76
N VAL A 129 35.51 -13.43 3.42
CA VAL A 129 35.16 -12.07 3.82
C VAL A 129 33.95 -12.09 4.74
N LEU A 130 34.02 -11.35 5.83
CA LEU A 130 32.92 -11.22 6.78
C LEU A 130 31.80 -10.34 6.20
N MET A 131 30.67 -10.97 5.92
CA MET A 131 29.41 -10.32 5.56
C MET A 131 28.60 -10.03 6.83
N ASN A 132 28.90 -8.91 7.48
CA ASN A 132 28.13 -8.48 8.66
C ASN A 132 26.72 -7.98 8.25
N PRO A 133 25.78 -7.80 9.22
CA PRO A 133 24.39 -7.44 8.92
C PRO A 133 24.27 -6.11 8.17
N ALA A 134 25.07 -5.10 8.54
CA ALA A 134 25.04 -3.79 7.90
C ALA A 134 25.55 -3.86 6.45
N TYR A 135 26.62 -4.60 6.21
CA TYR A 135 27.22 -4.78 4.89
C TYR A 135 26.28 -5.57 3.96
N MET A 136 25.63 -6.61 4.49
CA MET A 136 24.63 -7.38 3.76
C MET A 136 23.44 -6.52 3.34
N SER A 137 22.85 -5.78 4.29
CA SER A 137 21.72 -4.89 3.98
C SER A 137 22.10 -3.83 2.94
N ARG A 138 23.32 -3.28 3.02
CA ARG A 138 23.84 -2.35 2.02
C ARG A 138 23.93 -2.97 0.62
N GLN A 139 24.49 -4.17 0.51
CA GLN A 139 24.59 -4.86 -0.78
C GLN A 139 23.22 -5.17 -1.39
N LEU A 140 22.25 -5.54 -0.55
CA LEU A 140 20.86 -5.76 -0.98
C LEU A 140 20.20 -4.46 -1.45
N ALA A 141 20.43 -3.36 -0.72
CA ALA A 141 19.91 -2.05 -1.05
C ALA A 141 20.48 -1.50 -2.37
N GLU A 142 21.81 -1.56 -2.54
CA GLU A 142 22.52 -1.09 -3.74
C GLU A 142 22.17 -1.91 -4.99
N ARG A 143 21.79 -3.18 -4.82
CA ARG A 143 21.40 -4.06 -5.92
C ARG A 143 19.91 -4.13 -6.17
N ASN A 144 19.08 -3.48 -5.35
CA ASN A 144 17.65 -3.68 -5.39
C ASN A 144 17.14 -3.55 -6.83
N SER A 145 16.72 -4.68 -7.38
CA SER A 145 16.46 -4.82 -8.81
C SER A 145 15.03 -4.45 -9.16
N GLN A 146 14.19 -4.18 -8.14
CA GLN A 146 12.81 -3.77 -8.35
C GLN A 146 12.76 -2.31 -8.85
N PRO A 147 12.28 -2.08 -10.09
CA PRO A 147 12.07 -0.73 -10.59
C PRO A 147 11.11 0.03 -9.67
N GLY A 148 11.49 1.24 -9.27
CA GLY A 148 10.63 2.14 -8.49
C GLY A 148 10.76 2.04 -6.96
N ILE A 149 11.53 1.09 -6.40
CA ILE A 149 11.76 1.01 -4.95
C ILE A 149 13.24 1.28 -4.64
N GLY A 150 13.50 2.38 -3.94
CA GLY A 150 14.81 2.67 -3.35
C GLY A 150 14.88 2.19 -1.90
N ILE A 151 15.98 1.56 -1.52
CA ILE A 151 16.26 1.16 -0.14
C ILE A 151 17.53 1.85 0.29
N SER A 152 17.51 2.46 1.47
CA SER A 152 18.66 3.10 2.08
C SER A 152 18.71 2.77 3.57
N ILE A 153 19.92 2.76 4.11
CA ILE A 153 20.15 2.69 5.55
C ILE A 153 20.64 4.06 5.97
N ILE A 154 19.96 4.69 6.92
CA ILE A 154 20.23 6.08 7.29
C ILE A 154 20.43 6.23 8.81
N SER A 155 21.18 7.26 9.19
CA SER A 155 21.49 7.59 10.58
C SER A 155 21.81 9.08 10.71
N ASN A 156 21.48 9.65 11.87
CA ASN A 156 21.87 11.02 12.21
C ASN A 156 23.38 11.13 12.52
N VAL A 157 24.01 10.02 12.94
CA VAL A 157 25.45 9.90 13.19
C VAL A 157 25.95 8.64 12.48
N PRO A 158 26.16 8.69 11.15
CA PRO A 158 26.45 7.50 10.39
C PRO A 158 27.94 7.10 10.50
N LEU A 159 28.25 5.79 10.52
CA LEU A 159 29.62 5.31 10.35
C LEU A 159 30.14 5.56 8.93
N ARG A 160 29.25 5.38 7.95
CA ARG A 160 29.48 5.64 6.53
C ARG A 160 28.84 6.99 6.14
N PRO A 161 29.60 8.00 5.66
CA PRO A 161 29.06 9.34 5.39
C PRO A 161 27.81 9.38 4.49
N GLU A 162 27.72 8.49 3.50
CA GLU A 162 26.60 8.42 2.56
C GLU A 162 25.30 7.91 3.19
N ASN A 163 25.35 7.41 4.43
CA ASN A 163 24.15 7.04 5.20
C ASN A 163 23.64 8.22 6.04
N LYS A 164 24.12 9.44 5.81
CA LYS A 164 23.64 10.63 6.53
C LYS A 164 22.18 10.89 6.15
N ALA A 165 21.33 10.92 7.18
CA ALA A 165 19.91 11.22 7.02
C ALA A 165 19.69 12.61 6.40
N ASP A 166 18.72 12.71 5.48
CA ASP A 166 18.20 14.00 5.01
C ASP A 166 17.26 14.65 6.02
N ALA A 167 16.64 15.78 5.66
CA ALA A 167 15.75 16.54 6.56
C ALA A 167 14.51 15.73 7.00
N TRP A 168 13.85 15.04 6.07
CA TRP A 168 12.68 14.20 6.39
C TRP A 168 13.08 12.98 7.20
N GLU A 169 14.18 12.34 6.83
CA GLU A 169 14.71 11.16 7.53
C GLU A 169 15.13 11.51 8.96
N SER A 170 15.72 12.70 9.17
CA SER A 170 16.12 13.19 10.49
C SER A 170 14.91 13.44 11.39
N ASP A 171 13.84 14.04 10.86
CA ASP A 171 12.59 14.27 11.57
C ASP A 171 11.89 12.95 11.92
N ALA A 172 11.80 12.04 10.95
CA ALA A 172 11.25 10.70 11.15
C ALA A 172 12.06 9.93 12.21
N LEU A 173 13.40 9.97 12.16
CA LEU A 173 14.26 9.39 13.21
C LEU A 173 13.98 10.00 14.60
N GLY A 174 13.62 11.29 14.68
CA GLY A 174 13.20 11.95 15.90
C GLY A 174 11.94 11.31 16.50
N GLN A 175 10.89 11.15 15.70
CA GLN A 175 9.63 10.51 16.11
C GLN A 175 9.85 9.05 16.56
N CYS A 176 10.84 8.36 15.98
CA CYS A 176 11.20 7.01 16.40
C CYS A 176 11.78 6.93 17.82
N THR A 177 12.46 7.99 18.28
CA THR A 177 12.94 8.06 19.67
C THR A 177 11.80 8.15 20.69
N GLU A 178 10.62 8.59 20.25
CA GLU A 178 9.40 8.70 21.05
C GLU A 178 8.57 7.39 21.05
N GLY A 179 9.02 6.36 20.33
CA GLY A 179 8.44 5.01 20.34
C GLY A 179 7.81 4.56 19.02
N ALA A 180 7.74 5.41 18.00
CA ALA A 180 7.27 5.03 16.67
C ALA A 180 8.23 3.99 16.04
N ARG A 181 7.69 2.87 15.54
CA ARG A 181 8.49 1.79 14.91
C ARG A 181 8.53 1.88 13.39
N GLU A 182 7.52 2.51 12.80
CA GLU A 182 7.34 2.69 11.37
C GLU A 182 6.74 4.08 11.15
N ILE A 183 7.27 4.80 10.17
CA ILE A 183 6.78 6.12 9.77
C ILE A 183 6.60 6.10 8.26
N PHE A 184 5.40 6.46 7.82
CA PHE A 184 5.04 6.48 6.41
C PHE A 184 4.58 7.87 6.02
N SER A 185 5.12 8.38 4.91
CA SER A 185 4.73 9.65 4.33
C SER A 185 4.21 9.44 2.92
N ALA A 186 3.01 9.96 2.66
CA ALA A 186 2.45 10.09 1.33
C ALA A 186 3.32 11.03 0.47
N PRO A 187 3.17 11.01 -0.87
CA PRO A 187 3.93 11.86 -1.77
C PRO A 187 3.67 13.33 -1.45
N GLU A 188 4.72 14.15 -1.47
CA GLU A 188 4.55 15.61 -1.42
C GLU A 188 3.72 16.10 -2.61
N THR A 189 2.88 17.12 -2.36
CA THR A 189 1.89 17.66 -3.31
C THR A 189 2.53 18.37 -4.53
N ASP A 190 3.84 18.50 -4.58
CA ASP A 190 4.60 19.26 -5.60
C ASP A 190 4.82 18.49 -6.93
N GLY A 191 4.33 17.25 -7.02
CA GLY A 191 4.40 16.45 -8.24
C GLY A 191 5.72 15.70 -8.45
N GLN A 192 6.69 15.79 -7.52
CA GLN A 192 7.90 14.95 -7.48
C GLN A 192 8.00 14.10 -6.21
N GLY A 193 7.00 14.19 -5.33
CA GLY A 193 6.92 13.45 -4.08
C GLY A 193 7.13 11.93 -4.28
N LYS A 194 8.08 11.38 -3.54
CA LYS A 194 8.26 9.92 -3.42
C LYS A 194 7.50 9.43 -2.20
N LEU A 195 6.92 8.24 -2.29
CA LEU A 195 6.47 7.52 -1.09
C LEU A 195 7.69 7.16 -0.25
N ARG A 196 7.67 7.51 1.04
CA ARG A 196 8.76 7.22 1.95
C ARG A 196 8.24 6.43 3.14
N LEU A 197 8.92 5.32 3.43
CA LEU A 197 8.70 4.50 4.62
C LEU A 197 10.02 4.37 5.36
N LEU A 198 10.00 4.70 6.65
CA LEU A 198 11.13 4.51 7.55
C LEU A 198 10.75 3.47 8.60
N ASN A 199 11.56 2.41 8.69
CA ASN A 199 11.46 1.42 9.75
C ASN A 199 12.65 1.50 10.69
N VAL A 200 12.37 1.50 11.99
CA VAL A 200 13.39 1.60 13.02
C VAL A 200 14.17 0.30 13.10
N LEU A 201 15.48 0.40 12.90
CA LEU A 201 16.40 -0.67 13.22
C LEU A 201 16.56 -0.70 14.74
N VAL A 202 16.19 -1.79 15.42
CA VAL A 202 16.49 -1.94 16.85
C VAL A 202 17.82 -2.68 16.99
N ALA A 203 18.76 -2.10 17.74
CA ALA A 203 20.07 -2.68 17.96
C ALA A 203 19.97 -3.92 18.85
N GLN A 204 20.58 -5.01 18.41
CA GLN A 204 20.75 -6.23 19.20
C GLN A 204 22.09 -6.21 19.94
N ASP A 205 22.29 -7.14 20.88
CA ASP A 205 23.54 -7.20 21.64
C ASP A 205 24.75 -7.49 20.75
N SER A 206 24.58 -8.26 19.67
CA SER A 206 25.63 -8.47 18.66
C SER A 206 26.04 -7.17 17.96
N CYS A 207 25.11 -6.22 17.79
CA CYS A 207 25.38 -4.90 17.19
C CYS A 207 26.29 -4.03 18.08
N LEU A 208 26.22 -4.20 19.41
CA LEU A 208 27.02 -3.39 20.35
C LEU A 208 28.51 -3.70 20.33
N ARG A 209 28.93 -4.78 19.67
CA ARG A 209 30.35 -5.13 19.51
C ARG A 209 31.10 -4.03 18.77
N CYS A 210 30.50 -3.52 17.69
CA CYS A 210 31.06 -2.46 16.86
C CYS A 210 30.47 -1.07 17.22
N HIS A 211 29.22 -1.01 17.69
CA HIS A 211 28.56 0.25 18.05
C HIS A 211 28.64 0.54 19.55
N GLN A 212 29.86 0.56 20.11
CA GLN A 212 30.09 0.73 21.55
C GLN A 212 29.64 2.09 22.09
N ALA A 213 29.60 3.13 21.26
CA ALA A 213 29.02 4.43 21.64
C ALA A 213 27.53 4.33 22.00
N ALA A 214 26.77 3.38 21.42
CA ALA A 214 25.38 3.12 21.78
C ALA A 214 25.23 2.48 23.18
N ARG A 215 26.32 1.94 23.75
CA ARG A 215 26.36 1.45 25.13
C ARG A 215 26.31 2.62 26.14
N TRP A 216 26.83 3.79 25.77
CA TRP A 216 26.79 5.00 26.62
C TRP A 216 25.37 5.57 26.77
N ALA A 217 24.56 5.51 25.71
CA ALA A 217 23.16 5.95 25.75
C ALA A 217 22.28 5.08 26.68
N ARG A 218 22.63 3.80 26.88
CA ARG A 218 21.97 2.93 27.89
C ARG A 218 22.22 3.41 29.33
N CYS A 219 23.37 4.02 29.61
CA CYS A 219 23.75 4.44 30.97
C CYS A 219 23.35 5.88 31.30
N SER A 220 23.30 6.77 30.30
CA SER A 220 22.91 8.18 30.53
C SER A 220 21.41 8.38 30.70
N ALA A 221 20.56 7.58 30.04
CA ALA A 221 19.11 7.65 30.24
C ALA A 221 18.66 7.06 31.61
N ALA A 222 19.40 6.09 32.16
CA ALA A 222 19.11 5.50 33.46
C ALA A 222 19.63 6.33 34.67
N SER A 223 20.43 7.38 34.43
CA SER A 223 21.04 8.19 35.50
C SER A 223 20.41 9.56 35.71
N ALA A 224 19.31 9.88 35.01
CA ALA A 224 18.60 11.16 35.20
C ALA A 224 17.65 11.19 36.43
N SER A 225 17.48 10.07 37.14
CA SER A 225 16.66 10.01 38.36
C SER A 225 17.30 9.12 39.42
N ALA A 226 18.32 9.64 40.11
CA ALA A 226 18.57 9.40 41.53
C ALA A 226 19.93 10.00 41.92
N ARG A 227 19.88 10.84 42.96
CA ARG A 227 21.02 11.48 43.59
C ARG A 227 21.75 10.45 44.48
N THR A 228 22.50 9.49 43.89
CA THR A 228 23.35 8.53 44.64
C THR A 228 24.56 8.07 43.80
N PRO A 229 25.71 7.72 44.42
CA PRO A 229 26.97 7.52 43.70
C PRO A 229 26.98 6.25 42.85
N LYS A 230 27.70 6.35 41.71
CA LYS A 230 27.84 5.36 40.63
C LYS A 230 28.13 3.93 41.12
N PRO A 231 27.42 2.90 40.64
CA PRO A 231 27.94 1.54 40.67
C PRO A 231 28.78 1.28 39.42
N ILE A 232 30.01 0.84 39.63
CA ILE A 232 30.87 0.26 38.61
C ILE A 232 30.34 -1.17 38.37
N CYS A 233 29.64 -1.39 37.26
CA CYS A 233 29.19 -2.74 36.90
C CYS A 233 30.30 -3.47 36.12
N THR A 234 31.12 -4.23 36.83
CA THR A 234 31.91 -5.33 36.29
C THR A 234 31.07 -6.62 36.27
N THR A 235 31.01 -7.28 35.11
CA THR A 235 30.53 -8.65 34.81
C THR A 235 29.05 -8.90 34.46
N PRO A 236 28.76 -9.95 33.63
CA PRO A 236 27.55 -10.07 32.82
C PRO A 236 26.65 -11.19 33.34
N ILE A 237 25.55 -10.85 34.02
CA ILE A 237 24.45 -11.80 34.24
C ILE A 237 23.14 -11.01 34.14
N CYS A 238 22.39 -11.23 33.07
CA CYS A 238 20.98 -10.87 33.00
C CYS A 238 20.20 -12.04 32.37
N ASN A 239 19.85 -12.99 33.23
CA ASN A 239 18.67 -13.83 33.05
C ASN A 239 17.44 -12.99 33.44
N SER A 240 16.60 -12.60 32.49
CA SER A 240 15.14 -12.46 32.65
C SER A 240 14.51 -11.76 31.44
N ALA A 241 13.36 -12.28 31.04
CA ALA A 241 12.66 -12.05 29.79
C ALA A 241 11.89 -10.70 29.69
N THR A 242 12.35 -9.62 30.31
CA THR A 242 11.55 -8.36 30.38
C THR A 242 12.39 -7.08 30.38
N CYS A 243 13.28 -6.90 29.39
CA CYS A 243 13.86 -5.59 29.08
C CYS A 243 13.84 -5.36 27.57
N ALA A 244 12.70 -4.90 27.05
CA ALA A 244 12.60 -4.41 25.67
C ALA A 244 13.22 -3.00 25.60
N CYS A 245 14.55 -2.92 25.63
CA CYS A 245 15.27 -1.69 25.32
C CYS A 245 15.34 -1.50 23.80
N SER A 246 14.35 -0.78 23.26
CA SER A 246 14.36 -0.31 21.87
C SER A 246 15.39 0.81 21.70
N ILE A 247 16.65 0.43 21.49
CA ILE A 247 17.69 1.38 21.07
C ILE A 247 17.70 1.41 19.55
N PRO A 248 17.46 2.56 18.91
CA PRO A 248 17.64 2.68 17.49
C PRO A 248 19.09 2.37 17.13
N CYS A 249 19.30 1.44 16.20
CA CYS A 249 20.59 1.05 15.67
C CYS A 249 21.06 2.17 14.75
N TRP A 250 22.04 2.93 15.24
CA TRP A 250 22.75 3.92 14.44
C TRP A 250 23.62 3.18 13.43
N ALA A 251 23.38 3.43 12.15
CA ALA A 251 24.10 2.82 11.03
C ALA A 251 25.51 3.40 10.85
#